data_AF-F0GB97-F1
#
_entry.id   AF-F0GB97-F1
#
_cell.length_a   1.000
_cell.length_b   1.000
_cell.length_c   1.000
_cell.angle_alpha   90.00
_cell.angle_beta   90.00
_cell.angle_gamma   90.00
#
_symmetry.space_group_name_H-M   'P 1'
#
loop_
_entity.id
_entity.type
_entity.pdbx_description
1 polymer ?
#
loop_
_entity_poly.entity_id
_entity_poly.type
_entity_poly.pdbx_seq_one_letter_code
_entity_poly.pdbx_strand_id
1 'polypeptide(L)'
;LVVNARNIDEDGTPVWQLDKLELSNPAAKLTATGNWRTSRRALARGVDENDAPRRSVFDFKLAVDDAGALLDRVGLPRTLANGHGTV
;
A
#
# COMPACT_ATOMS: atom_id res chain seq x y z
N LEU A 1 2.85 14.07 -4.68
CA LEU A 1 2.27 12.72 -4.76
C LEU A 1 2.56 12.17 -6.15
N VAL A 2 3.09 10.96 -6.25
CA VAL A 2 3.27 10.24 -7.52
C VAL A 2 2.57 8.90 -7.40
N VAL A 3 1.79 8.54 -8.42
CA VAL A 3 1.09 7.26 -8.51
C VAL A 3 1.23 6.71 -9.92
N ASN A 4 1.62 5.45 -10.04
CA ASN A 4 1.56 4.66 -11.26
C ASN A 4 0.89 3.31 -10.94
N ALA A 5 -0.24 3.05 -11.59
CA ALA A 5 -1.01 1.84 -11.43
C ALA A 5 -1.61 1.41 -12.76
N ARG A 6 -1.80 0.11 -12.92
CA ARG A 6 -2.35 -0.50 -14.13
C ARG A 6 -3.22 -1.71 -13.78
N ASN A 7 -4.16 -2.02 -14.65
CA ASN A 7 -4.84 -3.31 -14.65
C ASN A 7 -4.14 -4.22 -15.66
N ILE A 8 -3.89 -5.47 -15.26
CA ILE A 8 -3.33 -6.51 -16.13
C ILE A 8 -4.22 -7.75 -16.04
N ASP A 9 -4.23 -8.55 -17.10
CA ASP A 9 -4.80 -9.89 -17.06
C ASP A 9 -3.69 -10.90 -16.71
N GLU A 10 -3.94 -11.74 -15.70
CA GLU A 10 -3.07 -12.84 -15.32
C GLU A 10 -3.90 -14.13 -15.33
N ASP A 11 -3.66 -14.99 -16.31
CA ASP A 11 -4.39 -16.26 -16.51
C ASP A 11 -5.92 -16.09 -16.62
N GLY A 12 -6.38 -15.04 -17.31
CA GLY A 12 -7.81 -14.73 -17.46
C GLY A 12 -8.44 -14.08 -16.22
N THR A 13 -7.64 -13.75 -15.20
CA THR A 13 -8.10 -13.05 -14.00
C THR A 13 -7.53 -11.62 -13.97
N PRO A 14 -8.37 -10.58 -13.84
CA PRO A 14 -7.91 -9.21 -13.71
C PRO A 14 -7.15 -8.98 -12.40
N VAL A 15 -5.97 -8.39 -12.51
CA VAL A 15 -5.11 -7.98 -11.40
C VAL A 15 -4.86 -6.49 -11.48
N TRP A 16 -5.14 -5.79 -10.38
CA TRP A 16 -4.71 -4.39 -10.24
C TRP A 16 -3.30 -4.35 -9.67
N GLN A 17 -2.39 -3.72 -10.40
CA GLN A 17 -0.99 -3.55 -10.00
C GLN A 17 -0.73 -2.07 -9.69
N LEU A 18 -0.13 -1.83 -8.52
CA LEU A 18 0.45 -0.55 -8.14
C LEU A 18 1.96 -0.64 -8.35
N ASP A 19 2.44 -0.09 -9.46
CA ASP A 19 3.86 -0.13 -9.83
C ASP A 19 4.67 0.87 -9.00
N LYS A 20 4.08 2.01 -8.64
CA LYS A 20 4.72 3.02 -7.79
C LYS A 20 3.69 3.89 -7.09
N LEU A 21 3.81 4.00 -5.77
CA LEU A 21 3.25 5.07 -4.96
C LEU A 21 4.39 5.80 -4.27
N GLU A 22 4.37 7.13 -4.32
CA GLU A 22 5.28 7.97 -3.56
C GLU A 22 4.52 9.15 -2.96
N LEU A 23 4.44 9.17 -1.63
CA LEU A 23 3.92 10.27 -0.85
C LEU A 23 5.06 10.85 -0.02
N SER A 24 5.32 12.14 -0.17
CA SER A 24 6.39 12.81 0.54
C SER A 24 5.88 14.13 1.10
N ASN A 25 6.35 14.43 2.31
CA ASN A 25 6.22 15.71 2.96
C ASN A 25 7.54 15.99 3.73
N PRO A 26 7.72 17.19 4.32
CA PRO A 26 8.95 17.50 5.06
C PRO A 26 9.28 16.60 6.25
N ALA A 27 8.32 15.85 6.79
CA ALA A 27 8.49 14.98 7.95
C ALA A 27 8.71 13.51 7.59
N ALA A 28 8.29 13.07 6.40
CA ALA A 28 8.39 11.67 6.00
C ALA A 28 8.22 11.44 4.49
N LYS A 29 8.72 10.29 4.04
CA LYS A 29 8.52 9.73 2.70
C LYS A 29 8.00 8.29 2.80
N LEU A 30 6.81 8.06 2.23
CA LEU A 30 6.23 6.74 2.01
C LEU A 30 6.38 6.37 0.54
N THR A 31 6.98 5.22 0.28
CA THR A 31 6.99 4.58 -1.03
C THR A 31 6.34 3.22 -0.94
N ALA A 32 5.53 2.85 -1.94
CA ALA A 32 4.92 1.52 -1.95
C ALA A 32 4.76 0.99 -3.38
N THR A 33 4.73 -0.34 -3.47
CA THR A 33 4.21 -1.10 -4.61
C THR A 33 3.14 -2.05 -4.08
N GLY A 34 2.31 -2.59 -4.95
CA GLY A 34 1.26 -3.49 -4.47
C GLY A 34 0.49 -4.16 -5.58
N ASN A 35 -0.37 -5.07 -5.17
CA ASN A 35 -1.35 -5.68 -6.05
C ASN A 35 -2.62 -6.08 -5.31
N TRP A 36 -3.70 -6.11 -6.06
CA TRP A 36 -4.98 -6.64 -5.64
C TRP A 36 -5.37 -7.75 -6.59
N ARG A 37 -5.50 -8.95 -6.04
CA ARG A 37 -5.77 -10.15 -6.82
C ARG A 37 -6.96 -10.88 -6.23
N THR A 38 -7.77 -11.48 -7.09
CA THR A 38 -8.74 -12.49 -6.67
C THR A 38 -7.99 -13.69 -6.06
N SER A 39 -8.54 -14.28 -5.00
CA SER A 39 -7.90 -15.40 -4.30
C SER A 39 -7.79 -16.63 -5.21
N ARG A 40 -6.56 -16.93 -5.68
CA ARG A 40 -6.27 -18.13 -6.48
C ARG A 40 -6.70 -19.43 -5.79
N ARG A 41 -6.63 -19.49 -4.45
CA ARG A 41 -7.08 -20.65 -3.67
C ARG A 41 -8.61 -20.78 -3.65
N ALA A 42 -9.35 -19.68 -3.74
CA ALA A 42 -10.81 -19.72 -3.86
C ALA A 42 -11.21 -20.15 -5.28
N LEU A 43 -10.57 -19.57 -6.30
CA LEU A 43 -10.77 -19.95 -7.71
C LEU A 43 -10.46 -21.43 -7.96
N ALA A 44 -9.35 -21.95 -7.44
CA ALA A 44 -8.99 -23.37 -7.54
C ALA A 44 -9.98 -24.32 -6.83
N ARG A 45 -10.84 -23.79 -5.94
CA ARG A 45 -11.92 -24.54 -5.29
C ARG A 45 -13.28 -24.38 -5.99
N GLY A 46 -13.32 -23.70 -7.14
CA GLY A 46 -14.52 -23.51 -7.95
C GLY A 46 -15.45 -22.40 -7.47
N VAL A 47 -14.97 -21.48 -6.61
CA VAL A 47 -15.74 -20.28 -6.25
C VAL A 47 -15.76 -19.34 -7.45
N ASP A 48 -16.93 -18.78 -7.76
CA ASP A 48 -17.07 -17.76 -8.81
C ASP A 48 -16.12 -16.58 -8.55
N GLU A 49 -15.54 -16.01 -9.60
CA GLU A 49 -14.59 -14.92 -9.48
C GLU A 49 -15.17 -13.69 -8.78
N ASN A 50 -16.47 -13.43 -8.99
CA ASN A 50 -17.17 -12.31 -8.36
C ASN A 50 -17.39 -12.51 -6.86
N ASP A 51 -17.47 -13.77 -6.42
CA ASP A 51 -17.66 -14.16 -5.02
C ASP A 51 -16.34 -14.48 -4.31
N ALA A 52 -15.26 -14.67 -5.06
CA ALA A 52 -13.97 -15.01 -4.53
C ALA A 52 -13.35 -13.83 -3.76
N PRO A 53 -12.85 -14.04 -2.51
CA PRO A 53 -12.22 -12.99 -1.74
C PRO A 53 -11.04 -12.36 -2.48
N ARG A 54 -10.95 -11.03 -2.48
CA ARG A 54 -9.81 -10.31 -3.04
C ARG A 54 -8.77 -10.02 -1.96
N ARG A 55 -7.50 -10.25 -2.27
CA ARG A 55 -6.38 -9.99 -1.37
C ARG A 55 -5.61 -8.77 -1.84
N SER A 56 -5.47 -7.80 -0.95
CA SER A 56 -4.60 -6.63 -1.10
C SER A 56 -3.24 -6.95 -0.49
N VAL A 57 -2.17 -6.82 -1.28
CA VAL A 57 -0.80 -6.97 -0.80
C VAL A 57 -0.03 -5.72 -1.16
N PHE A 58 0.66 -5.16 -0.17
CA PHE A 58 1.52 -3.99 -0.34
C PHE A 58 2.91 -4.29 0.19
N ASP A 59 3.91 -3.91 -0.59
CA ASP A 59 5.27 -3.73 -0.14
C ASP A 59 5.49 -2.24 0.01
N PHE A 60 5.87 -1.78 1.19
CA PHE A 60 6.07 -0.37 1.45
C PHE A 60 7.34 -0.14 2.25
N LYS A 61 7.88 1.07 2.06
CA LYS A 61 8.90 1.65 2.91
C LYS A 61 8.40 3.00 3.41
N LEU A 62 8.47 3.21 4.71
CA LEU A 62 8.23 4.49 5.36
C LEU A 62 9.53 4.99 5.97
N ALA A 63 10.09 6.06 5.41
CA ALA A 63 11.18 6.81 6.00
C ALA A 63 10.62 8.03 6.74
N VAL A 64 10.90 8.14 8.03
CA VAL A 64 10.44 9.21 8.90
C VAL A 64 11.66 10.03 9.33
N ASP A 65 11.67 11.30 8.95
CA ASP A 65 12.69 12.27 9.33
C ASP A 65 12.28 13.00 10.63
N ASP A 66 10.98 13.24 10.82
CA ASP A 66 10.39 13.79 12.05
C ASP A 66 9.05 13.12 12.37
N ALA A 67 9.08 12.19 13.31
CA ALA A 67 7.90 11.45 13.76
C ALA A 67 6.90 12.34 14.50
N GLY A 68 7.35 13.38 15.21
CA GLY A 68 6.45 14.31 15.90
C GLY A 68 5.62 15.10 14.88
N ALA A 69 6.29 15.71 13.90
CA ALA A 69 5.62 16.43 12.83
C ALA A 69 4.77 15.52 11.93
N LEU A 70 5.13 14.24 11.78
CA LEU A 70 4.29 13.26 11.08
C LEU A 70 3.01 12.94 11.89
N LEU A 71 3.14 12.71 13.20
CA LEU A 71 2.02 12.40 14.09
C LEU A 71 1.03 13.56 14.21
N ASP A 72 1.53 14.80 14.27
CA ASP A 72 0.69 16.00 14.22
C ASP A 72 -0.19 16.01 12.95
N ARG A 73 0.34 15.62 11.80
CA ARG A 73 -0.39 15.58 10.51
C ARG A 73 -1.47 14.50 10.46
N VAL A 74 -1.29 13.39 11.18
CA VAL A 74 -2.27 12.30 11.24
C VAL A 74 -3.21 12.42 12.44
N GLY A 75 -3.24 13.57 13.11
CA GLY A 75 -4.18 13.87 14.19
C GLY A 75 -3.79 13.32 15.55
N LEU A 76 -2.51 12.99 15.75
CA LEU A 76 -1.94 12.47 17.01
C LEU A 76 -0.93 13.44 17.63
N PRO A 77 -1.33 14.69 17.94
CA PRO A 77 -0.36 15.72 18.25
C PRO A 77 0.38 15.50 19.55
N ARG A 78 1.65 15.90 19.61
CA ARG A 78 2.51 15.85 20.82
C ARG A 78 2.64 14.44 21.43
N THR A 79 2.49 13.39 20.63
CA THR A 79 2.57 12.00 21.10
C THR A 79 4.03 11.53 21.26
N LEU A 80 4.91 11.95 20.35
CA LEU A 80 6.35 11.68 20.37
C LEU A 80 7.10 12.92 19.89
N ALA A 81 8.35 13.07 20.34
CA ALA A 81 9.26 14.13 19.91
C ALA A 81 10.59 13.52 19.43
N ASN A 82 11.24 14.18 18.45
CA ASN A 82 12.56 13.81 17.91
C ASN A 82 12.70 12.37 17.37
N GLY A 83 11.58 11.69 17.08
CA GLY A 83 11.60 10.34 16.52
C GLY A 83 11.94 10.34 15.03
N HIS A 84 12.74 9.37 14.60
CA HIS A 84 13.13 9.18 13.20
C HIS A 84 13.43 7.69 12.97
N GLY A 85 13.35 7.24 11.72
CA GLY A 85 13.63 5.84 11.40
C GLY A 85 13.05 5.39 10.07
N THR A 86 13.28 4.13 9.73
CA THR A 86 12.75 3.52 8.51
C THR A 86 12.16 2.15 8.82
N VAL A 87 11.02 1.85 8.22
CA VAL A 87 10.42 0.50 8.17
C VAL A 87 10.08 0.15 6.74
#